data_AF-A0A178B5T8-F1
#
_entry.id   AF-A0A178B5T8-F1
#
_cell.length_a   1.000
_cell.length_b   1.000
_cell.length_c   1.000
_cell.angle_alpha   90.00
_cell.angle_beta   90.00
_cell.angle_gamma   90.00
#
_symmetry.space_group_name_H-M   'P 1'
#
loop_
_entity.id
_entity.type
_entity.pdbx_description
1 polymer ?
#
loop_
_entity_poly.entity_id
_entity_poly.type
_entity_poly.pdbx_seq_one_letter_code
_entity_poly.pdbx_strand_id
1 'polypeptide(L)'
;MHNALAVLYSIFFLLSTSISALSVPQFRFSPYKPSDPALANKCTFSLWHKQIQTKSTKTNYIQLNELQDHANGIVIDIAALRPVAARNSYSLISERQVFAVEGLLDNTNLTIRGEDQSDEVRCEHNGVRFSSEERENSLEAYCKTGGWDTTIESGVGSRERQLQCAFPCAAIDEEDYSTELR
;
A
#
# COMPACT_ATOMS: atom_id res chain seq x y z
N MET A 1 30.00 -54.18 40.15
CA MET A 1 29.26 -53.33 41.11
C MET A 1 29.28 -51.89 40.57
N HIS A 2 28.13 -51.22 40.58
CA HIS A 2 27.85 -49.81 40.17
C HIS A 2 27.82 -49.59 38.64
N ASN A 3 26.66 -49.49 37.99
CA ASN A 3 25.58 -48.49 38.03
C ASN A 3 25.76 -47.35 36.99
N ALA A 4 24.71 -47.23 36.15
CA ALA A 4 24.16 -45.99 35.59
C ALA A 4 24.96 -45.27 34.47
N LEU A 5 24.36 -44.53 33.53
CA LEU A 5 23.02 -43.97 33.45
C LEU A 5 22.67 -43.74 31.96
N ALA A 6 21.40 -43.86 31.62
CA ALA A 6 20.83 -43.58 30.31
C ALA A 6 20.89 -42.09 29.96
N VAL A 7 21.07 -41.76 28.67
CA VAL A 7 20.60 -40.49 28.09
C VAL A 7 20.12 -40.74 26.67
N LEU A 8 18.81 -40.91 26.50
CA LEU A 8 18.12 -40.83 25.21
C LEU A 8 17.78 -39.36 24.97
N TYR A 9 18.53 -38.69 24.09
CA TYR A 9 18.16 -37.37 23.58
C TYR A 9 17.09 -37.54 22.50
N SER A 10 15.82 -37.47 22.88
CA SER A 10 14.73 -37.23 21.93
C SER A 10 14.77 -35.75 21.51
N ILE A 11 15.36 -35.50 20.35
CA ILE A 11 15.29 -34.18 19.70
C ILE A 11 13.97 -34.13 18.91
N PHE A 12 12.90 -33.70 19.58
CA PHE A 12 11.69 -33.26 18.89
C PHE A 12 11.95 -31.86 18.32
N PHE A 13 12.35 -31.79 17.05
CA PHE A 13 12.28 -30.55 16.28
C PHE A 13 10.81 -30.23 16.00
N LEU A 14 10.19 -29.46 16.88
CA LEU A 14 8.95 -28.76 16.57
C LEU A 14 9.29 -27.65 15.58
N LEU A 15 9.20 -27.98 14.28
CA LEU A 15 9.09 -27.00 13.21
C LEU A 15 7.78 -26.23 13.41
N SER A 16 7.84 -25.17 14.22
CA SER A 16 6.80 -24.15 14.28
C SER A 16 6.82 -23.39 12.97
N THR A 17 6.16 -23.91 11.94
CA THR A 17 5.79 -23.13 10.77
C THR A 17 4.75 -22.12 11.22
N SER A 18 5.18 -20.90 11.52
CA SER A 18 4.29 -19.78 11.70
C SER A 18 3.53 -19.59 10.40
N ILE A 19 2.30 -20.09 10.34
CA ILE A 19 1.36 -19.75 9.28
C ILE A 19 1.10 -18.26 9.48
N SER A 20 1.78 -17.43 8.69
CA SER A 20 1.40 -16.03 8.53
C SER A 20 -0.02 -16.04 8.00
N ALA A 21 -0.99 -15.80 8.87
CA ALA A 21 -2.37 -15.62 8.45
C ALA A 21 -2.37 -14.50 7.40
N LEU A 22 -2.81 -14.81 6.18
CA LEU A 22 -3.04 -13.83 5.14
C LEU A 22 -4.14 -12.89 5.66
N SER A 23 -3.73 -11.74 6.20
CA SER A 23 -4.67 -10.70 6.59
C SER A 23 -5.30 -10.14 5.32
N VAL A 24 -6.61 -10.30 5.20
CA VAL A 24 -7.42 -9.69 4.13
C VAL A 24 -7.72 -8.24 4.52
N PRO A 25 -7.79 -7.29 3.56
CA PRO A 25 -8.11 -5.90 3.87
C PRO A 25 -9.43 -5.79 4.64
N GLN A 26 -9.48 -4.92 5.64
CA GLN A 26 -10.72 -4.65 6.36
C GLN A 26 -11.49 -3.53 5.66
N PHE A 27 -12.70 -3.86 5.21
CA PHE A 27 -13.59 -2.92 4.55
C PHE A 27 -14.57 -2.32 5.55
N ARG A 28 -14.76 -1.01 5.50
CA ARG A 28 -15.79 -0.30 6.26
C ARG A 28 -16.66 0.49 5.30
N PHE A 29 -17.97 0.31 5.40
CA PHE A 29 -18.92 1.15 4.68
C PHE A 29 -18.90 2.55 5.28
N SER A 30 -18.78 3.55 4.41
CA SER A 30 -18.96 4.94 4.75
C SER A 30 -20.29 5.39 4.15
N PRO A 31 -21.21 5.99 4.94
CA PRO A 31 -22.44 6.56 4.39
C PRO A 31 -22.20 7.81 3.51
N TYR A 32 -20.97 8.01 3.04
CA TYR A 32 -20.53 9.20 2.37
C TYR A 32 -20.70 9.08 0.86
N LYS A 33 -21.63 9.87 0.32
CA LYS A 33 -21.70 10.16 -1.11
C LYS A 33 -20.65 11.24 -1.43
N PRO A 34 -19.80 11.07 -2.46
CA PRO A 34 -18.77 12.05 -2.80
C PRO A 34 -19.41 13.42 -3.06
N SER A 35 -18.96 14.47 -2.38
CA SER A 35 -19.42 15.83 -2.65
C SER A 35 -18.86 16.38 -3.97
N ASP A 36 -17.76 15.80 -4.47
CA ASP A 36 -17.12 16.14 -5.73
C ASP A 36 -17.50 15.11 -6.81
N PRO A 37 -18.29 15.50 -7.84
CA PRO A 37 -18.63 14.62 -8.96
C PRO A 37 -17.41 14.06 -9.69
N ALA A 38 -16.25 14.74 -9.66
CA ALA A 38 -15.03 14.28 -10.31
C ALA A 38 -14.42 13.03 -9.64
N LEU A 39 -14.82 12.73 -8.40
CA LEU A 39 -14.37 11.56 -7.65
C LEU A 39 -15.36 10.40 -7.66
N ALA A 40 -16.56 10.58 -8.21
CA ALA A 40 -17.65 9.61 -8.08
C ALA A 40 -17.29 8.18 -8.50
N ASN A 41 -16.40 8.02 -9.49
CA ASN A 41 -15.97 6.72 -10.01
C ASN A 41 -14.48 6.46 -9.75
N LYS A 42 -13.92 7.01 -8.67
CA LYS A 42 -12.50 6.92 -8.36
C LYS A 42 -12.26 6.29 -7.01
N CYS A 43 -11.10 5.66 -6.91
CA CYS A 43 -10.49 5.32 -5.65
C CYS A 43 -9.42 6.36 -5.36
N THR A 44 -9.34 6.81 -4.11
CA THR A 44 -8.36 7.81 -3.68
C THR A 44 -7.60 7.34 -2.46
N PHE A 45 -6.35 7.77 -2.34
CA PHE A 45 -5.57 7.54 -1.13
C PHE A 45 -4.62 8.69 -0.87
N SER A 46 -4.26 8.85 0.40
CA SER A 46 -3.17 9.72 0.83
C SER A 46 -1.96 8.85 1.17
N LEU A 47 -0.81 9.23 0.64
CA LEU A 47 0.45 8.53 0.80
C LEU A 47 1.47 9.49 1.40
N TRP A 48 2.12 9.10 2.49
CA TRP A 48 3.31 9.80 2.96
C TRP A 48 4.54 9.19 2.29
N HIS A 49 5.33 10.02 1.63
CA HIS A 49 6.59 9.65 1.00
C HIS A 49 7.75 10.23 1.80
N LYS A 50 8.51 9.35 2.44
CA LYS A 50 9.74 9.69 3.15
C LYS A 50 10.94 9.23 2.34
N GLN A 51 11.88 10.14 2.12
CA GLN A 51 13.12 9.82 1.45
C GLN A 51 14.30 10.04 2.38
N ILE A 52 15.14 9.02 2.51
CA ILE A 52 16.43 9.10 3.20
C ILE A 52 17.51 9.23 2.14
N GLN A 53 18.23 10.35 2.17
CA GLN A 53 19.28 10.67 1.24
C GLN A 53 20.66 10.58 1.91
N THR A 54 21.57 9.91 1.23
CA THR A 54 23.01 9.93 1.50
C THR A 54 23.72 10.53 0.28
N LYS A 55 25.03 10.75 0.37
CA LYS A 55 25.82 11.35 -0.72
C LYS A 55 25.69 10.62 -2.07
N SER A 56 25.37 9.32 -2.05
CA SER A 56 25.33 8.47 -3.24
C SER A 56 24.00 7.75 -3.45
N THR A 57 23.06 7.88 -2.52
CA THR A 57 21.86 7.02 -2.50
C THR A 57 20.64 7.74 -1.97
N LYS A 58 19.55 7.66 -2.71
CA LYS A 58 18.20 7.97 -2.23
C LYS A 58 17.45 6.68 -1.96
N THR A 59 16.90 6.57 -0.76
CA THR A 59 16.08 5.43 -0.35
C THR A 59 14.67 5.92 -0.09
N ASN A 60 13.70 5.37 -0.80
CA ASN A 60 12.30 5.80 -0.76
C ASN A 60 11.48 4.88 0.15
N TYR A 61 10.70 5.49 1.02
CA TYR A 61 9.79 4.80 1.91
C TYR A 61 8.41 5.42 1.83
N ILE A 62 7.37 4.59 1.98
CA ILE A 62 6.00 5.05 1.97
C ILE A 62 5.20 4.57 3.16
N GLN A 63 4.22 5.36 3.56
CA GLN A 63 3.18 4.95 4.48
C GLN A 63 1.82 5.18 3.84
N LEU A 64 1.05 4.09 3.70
CA LEU A 64 -0.32 4.07 3.21
C LEU A 64 -1.18 3.35 4.25
N ASN A 65 -2.15 4.06 4.81
CA ASN A 65 -3.00 3.54 5.87
C ASN A 65 -4.41 3.21 5.37
N GLU A 66 -4.95 4.00 4.46
CA GLU A 66 -6.34 3.89 4.03
C GLU A 66 -6.47 4.19 2.53
N LEU A 67 -7.43 3.53 1.91
CA LEU A 67 -7.86 3.76 0.53
C LEU A 67 -9.37 3.93 0.54
N GLN A 68 -9.86 4.98 -0.09
CA GLN A 68 -11.28 5.27 -0.19
C GLN A 68 -11.78 4.97 -1.60
N ASP A 69 -12.73 4.07 -1.70
CA ASP A 69 -13.51 3.78 -2.89
C ASP A 69 -14.79 4.63 -2.88
N HIS A 70 -14.81 5.65 -3.72
CA HIS A 70 -15.93 6.58 -3.82
C HIS A 70 -17.09 6.03 -4.65
N ALA A 71 -16.83 5.08 -5.55
CA ALA A 71 -17.85 4.45 -6.38
C ALA A 71 -18.79 3.60 -5.53
N ASN A 72 -18.24 2.92 -4.54
CA ASN A 72 -18.98 2.00 -3.67
C ASN A 72 -19.20 2.54 -2.25
N GLY A 73 -18.66 3.72 -1.92
CA GLY A 73 -18.76 4.29 -0.56
C GLY A 73 -18.01 3.46 0.48
N ILE A 74 -16.87 2.89 0.12
CA ILE A 74 -16.11 1.96 0.97
C ILE A 74 -14.77 2.59 1.36
N VAL A 75 -14.38 2.41 2.63
CA VAL A 75 -13.04 2.70 3.11
C VAL A 75 -12.33 1.39 3.40
N ILE A 76 -11.19 1.19 2.77
CA ILE A 76 -10.32 0.04 2.95
C ILE A 76 -9.21 0.42 3.94
N ASP A 77 -9.21 -0.21 5.12
CA ASP A 77 -8.19 -0.03 6.15
C ASP A 77 -6.97 -0.92 5.80
N ILE A 78 -5.98 -0.31 5.14
CA ILE A 78 -4.72 -0.95 4.74
C ILE A 78 -3.82 -1.16 5.97
N ALA A 79 -3.88 -0.28 6.96
CA ALA A 79 -3.11 -0.43 8.18
C ALA A 79 -3.50 -1.70 8.95
N ALA A 80 -4.77 -2.12 8.90
CA ALA A 80 -5.24 -3.37 9.49
C ALA A 80 -4.56 -4.65 8.94
N LEU A 81 -3.95 -4.58 7.75
CA LEU A 81 -3.14 -5.66 7.16
C LEU A 81 -1.80 -5.89 7.86
N ARG A 82 -1.43 -5.00 8.77
CA ARG A 82 -0.14 -5.05 9.47
C ARG A 82 -0.34 -5.35 10.95
N PRO A 83 0.66 -5.94 11.61
CA PRO A 83 0.68 -6.01 13.08
C PRO A 83 0.46 -4.63 13.69
N VAL A 84 -0.22 -4.57 14.84
CA VAL A 84 -0.61 -3.30 15.50
C VAL A 84 0.58 -2.33 15.65
N ALA A 85 1.76 -2.84 15.99
CA ALA A 85 2.98 -2.05 16.15
C ALA A 85 3.50 -1.43 14.83
N ALA A 86 3.09 -1.94 13.67
CA ALA A 86 3.55 -1.55 12.34
C ALA A 86 2.52 -0.75 11.52
N ARG A 87 1.35 -0.44 12.11
CA ARG A 87 0.24 0.24 11.44
C ARG A 87 0.58 1.63 10.92
N ASN A 88 1.47 2.34 11.61
CA ASN A 88 1.95 3.67 11.22
C ASN A 88 3.42 3.66 10.81
N SER A 89 3.89 2.52 10.30
CA SER A 89 5.27 2.38 9.88
C SER A 89 5.44 2.61 8.39
N TYR A 90 6.60 3.13 8.05
CA TYR A 90 7.06 3.27 6.67
C TYR A 90 7.49 1.91 6.10
N SER A 91 7.22 1.71 4.82
CA SER A 91 7.62 0.54 4.04
C SER A 91 8.59 0.98 2.95
N LEU A 92 9.72 0.28 2.85
CA LEU A 92 10.71 0.51 1.80
C LEU A 92 10.11 0.18 0.43
N ILE A 93 10.33 1.07 -0.55
CA ILE A 93 10.01 0.85 -1.96
C ILE A 93 11.22 1.14 -2.84
N SER A 94 11.37 0.36 -3.90
CA SER A 94 12.43 0.48 -4.91
C SER A 94 11.96 -0.16 -6.22
N GLU A 95 12.81 -0.20 -7.23
CA GLU A 95 12.50 -0.91 -8.48
C GLU A 95 12.19 -2.40 -8.23
N ARG A 96 12.85 -2.99 -7.22
CA ARG A 96 12.76 -4.40 -6.86
C ARG A 96 11.83 -4.68 -5.68
N GLN A 97 11.51 -3.66 -4.88
CA GLN A 97 10.66 -3.79 -3.71
C GLN A 97 9.37 -3.01 -3.90
N VAL A 98 8.30 -3.78 -4.08
CA VAL A 98 6.97 -3.29 -4.45
C VAL A 98 6.08 -3.32 -3.23
N PHE A 99 5.36 -2.23 -2.99
CA PHE A 99 4.24 -2.25 -2.08
C PHE A 99 2.97 -2.57 -2.86
N ALA A 100 2.19 -3.56 -2.43
CA ALA A 100 0.96 -3.94 -3.09
C ALA A 100 -0.21 -3.92 -2.10
N VAL A 101 -1.31 -3.31 -2.51
CA VAL A 101 -2.63 -3.55 -1.93
C VAL A 101 -3.33 -4.54 -2.84
N GLU A 102 -3.51 -5.75 -2.34
CA GLU A 102 -4.06 -6.88 -3.10
C GLU A 102 -5.55 -7.04 -2.83
N GLY A 103 -6.28 -7.54 -3.83
CA GLY A 103 -7.69 -7.91 -3.67
C GLY A 103 -8.61 -6.72 -3.44
N LEU A 104 -8.46 -5.67 -4.27
CA LEU A 104 -9.50 -4.64 -4.38
C LEU A 104 -10.80 -5.26 -4.93
N LEU A 105 -11.92 -4.52 -4.90
CA LEU A 105 -13.26 -5.08 -5.18
C LEU A 105 -13.40 -5.68 -6.58
N ASP A 106 -12.60 -5.22 -7.55
CA ASP A 106 -12.52 -5.77 -8.91
C ASP A 106 -11.49 -6.90 -9.05
N ASN A 107 -11.01 -7.44 -7.92
CA ASN A 107 -9.94 -8.43 -7.82
C ASN A 107 -8.61 -7.99 -8.46
N THR A 108 -8.40 -6.68 -8.58
CA THR A 108 -7.13 -6.12 -9.03
C THR A 108 -6.30 -5.60 -7.85
N ASN A 109 -5.07 -5.19 -8.17
CA ASN A 109 -4.11 -4.72 -7.19
C ASN A 109 -3.74 -3.26 -7.48
N LEU A 110 -3.54 -2.49 -6.42
CA LEU A 110 -2.79 -1.24 -6.50
C LEU A 110 -1.33 -1.56 -6.14
N THR A 111 -0.41 -1.30 -7.06
CA THR A 111 1.02 -1.45 -6.81
C THR A 111 1.69 -0.09 -6.75
N ILE A 112 2.63 0.07 -5.82
CA ILE A 112 3.39 1.30 -5.59
C ILE A 112 4.87 0.93 -5.53
N ARG A 113 5.69 1.63 -6.31
CA ARG A 113 7.12 1.39 -6.46
C ARG A 113 7.88 2.70 -6.41
N GLY A 114 9.12 2.63 -5.93
CA GLY A 114 10.08 3.71 -6.08
C GLY A 114 10.97 3.43 -7.27
N GLU A 115 11.62 4.46 -7.79
CA GLU A 115 12.76 4.29 -8.70
C GLU A 115 14.06 4.60 -7.95
N ASP A 116 15.10 3.80 -8.21
CA ASP A 116 16.36 3.93 -7.51
C ASP A 116 17.01 5.27 -7.87
N GLN A 117 17.52 5.99 -6.87
CA GLN A 117 18.10 7.34 -7.05
C GLN A 117 17.12 8.41 -7.55
N SER A 118 15.83 8.12 -7.60
CA SER A 118 14.78 9.02 -8.02
C SER A 118 13.96 9.52 -6.84
N ASP A 119 13.31 10.68 -7.02
CA ASP A 119 12.29 11.19 -6.09
C ASP A 119 10.90 10.65 -6.43
N GLU A 120 10.79 9.96 -7.56
CA GLU A 120 9.54 9.49 -8.12
C GLU A 120 8.98 8.27 -7.36
N VAL A 121 7.68 8.35 -7.08
CA VAL A 121 6.86 7.21 -6.66
C VAL A 121 5.89 6.90 -7.80
N ARG A 122 5.99 5.68 -8.34
CA ARG A 122 5.14 5.18 -9.42
C ARG A 122 4.05 4.29 -8.87
N CYS A 123 2.84 4.47 -9.37
CA CYS A 123 1.68 3.68 -9.04
C CYS A 123 1.14 3.01 -10.32
N GLU A 124 0.64 1.79 -10.17
CA GLU A 124 -0.05 1.08 -11.24
C GLU A 124 -1.27 0.35 -10.68
N HIS A 125 -2.40 0.50 -11.36
CA HIS A 125 -3.64 -0.21 -11.07
C HIS A 125 -4.31 -0.59 -12.39
N ASN A 126 -4.60 -1.88 -12.56
CA ASN A 126 -5.27 -2.42 -13.76
C ASN A 126 -4.66 -1.93 -15.09
N GLY A 127 -3.32 -1.88 -15.17
CA GLY A 127 -2.58 -1.39 -16.34
C GLY A 127 -2.53 0.12 -16.52
N VAL A 128 -3.26 0.90 -15.70
CA VAL A 128 -3.19 2.36 -15.66
C VAL A 128 -2.03 2.79 -14.76
N ARG A 129 -1.12 3.59 -15.31
CA ARG A 129 0.05 4.13 -14.60
C ARG A 129 -0.15 5.60 -14.29
N PHE A 130 0.35 6.00 -13.12
CA PHE A 130 0.35 7.37 -12.64
C PHE A 130 1.46 7.52 -11.60
N SER A 131 1.94 8.73 -11.36
CA SER A 131 3.11 8.91 -10.52
C SER A 131 3.09 10.23 -9.75
N SER A 132 4.03 10.36 -8.82
CA SER A 132 4.31 11.63 -8.14
C SER A 132 4.81 12.73 -9.08
N GLU A 133 5.32 12.35 -10.27
CA GLU A 133 5.70 13.26 -11.34
C GLU A 133 4.52 13.39 -12.33
N GLU A 134 4.20 14.63 -12.72
CA GLU A 134 2.97 14.91 -13.48
C GLU A 134 2.95 14.32 -14.90
N ARG A 135 4.11 13.91 -15.44
CA ARG A 135 4.24 13.44 -16.83
C ARG A 135 3.40 12.19 -17.12
N GLU A 136 3.29 11.28 -16.16
CA GLU A 136 2.52 10.04 -16.31
C GLU A 136 1.05 10.20 -15.89
N ASN A 137 0.68 11.37 -15.38
CA ASN A 137 -0.66 11.60 -14.85
C ASN A 137 -1.65 11.96 -15.96
N SER A 138 -2.89 11.55 -15.76
CA SER A 138 -4.03 11.88 -16.61
C SER A 138 -5.20 12.37 -15.75
N LEU A 139 -6.29 12.77 -16.41
CA LEU A 139 -7.54 13.08 -15.71
C LEU A 139 -8.13 11.85 -14.99
N GLU A 140 -7.80 10.65 -15.48
CA GLU A 140 -8.32 9.39 -14.96
C GLU A 140 -7.51 8.88 -13.76
N ALA A 141 -6.19 8.98 -13.82
CA ALA A 141 -5.31 8.59 -12.74
C ALA A 141 -4.17 9.59 -12.53
N TYR A 142 -3.99 10.05 -11.30
CA TYR A 142 -3.00 11.08 -10.97
C TYR A 142 -2.54 11.01 -9.52
N CYS A 143 -1.39 11.61 -9.23
CA CYS A 143 -1.02 12.04 -7.88
C CYS A 143 -0.76 13.55 -7.86
N LYS A 144 -1.39 14.25 -6.92
CA LYS A 144 -1.03 15.62 -6.53
C LYS A 144 0.07 15.53 -5.48
N THR A 145 1.25 16.04 -5.83
CA THR A 145 2.45 15.93 -4.99
C THR A 145 2.66 17.21 -4.20
N GLY A 146 2.72 17.08 -2.87
CA GLY A 146 3.07 18.18 -1.98
C GLY A 146 4.56 18.53 -2.03
N GLY A 147 4.89 19.72 -1.52
CA GLY A 147 6.28 20.12 -1.29
C GLY A 147 6.95 19.24 -0.23
N TRP A 148 8.27 19.15 -0.30
CA TRP A 148 9.08 18.55 0.76
C TRP A 148 9.02 19.40 2.03
N ASP A 149 8.84 18.76 3.18
CA ASP A 149 8.78 19.40 4.50
C ASP A 149 10.09 20.10 4.90
N THR A 150 11.22 19.60 4.38
CA THR A 150 12.56 20.05 4.72
C THR A 150 13.44 20.09 3.46
N THR A 151 14.23 21.14 3.34
CA THR A 151 15.27 21.26 2.30
C THR A 151 16.55 20.55 2.77
N ILE A 152 17.05 19.61 1.97
CA ILE A 152 18.32 18.93 2.25
C ILE A 152 19.45 19.70 1.54
N GLU A 153 20.14 20.59 2.26
CA GLU A 153 21.18 21.47 1.69
C GLU A 153 22.47 20.73 1.29
N SER A 154 22.79 19.62 1.95
CA SER A 154 24.06 18.87 1.75
C SER A 154 23.91 17.58 0.95
N GLY A 155 22.71 17.30 0.43
CA GLY A 155 22.37 16.00 -0.16
C GLY A 155 22.41 14.83 0.84
N VAL A 156 22.47 15.10 2.14
CA VAL A 156 22.40 14.08 3.20
C VAL A 156 21.32 14.49 4.21
N GLY A 157 20.35 13.61 4.46
CA GLY A 157 19.28 13.88 5.39
C GLY A 157 18.04 13.04 5.15
N SER A 158 16.96 13.41 5.83
CA SER A 158 15.63 12.86 5.61
C SER A 158 14.70 14.01 5.24
N ARG A 159 13.79 13.74 4.31
CA ARG A 159 12.71 14.65 3.93
C ARG A 159 11.44 13.85 3.71
N GLU A 160 10.31 14.51 3.87
CA GLU A 160 9.00 13.90 3.75
C GLU A 160 8.04 14.80 2.96
N ARG A 161 7.12 14.18 2.22
CA ARG A 161 6.05 14.90 1.52
C ARG A 161 4.79 14.04 1.48
N GLN A 162 3.65 14.68 1.34
CA GLN A 162 2.38 14.00 1.12
C GLN A 162 2.04 13.94 -0.37
N LEU A 163 1.50 12.81 -0.82
CA LEU A 163 0.89 12.65 -2.14
C LEU A 163 -0.59 12.34 -1.94
N GLN A 164 -1.43 12.97 -2.75
CA GLN A 164 -2.86 12.69 -2.82
C GLN A 164 -3.15 12.10 -4.20
N CYS A 165 -3.44 10.82 -4.24
CA CYS A 165 -3.57 10.07 -5.47
C CYS A 165 -5.01 9.64 -5.71
N ALA A 166 -5.39 9.55 -6.99
CA ALA A 166 -6.68 9.06 -7.43
C ALA A 166 -6.50 8.18 -8.66
N PHE A 167 -7.30 7.13 -8.78
CA PHE A 167 -7.31 6.22 -9.92
C PHE A 167 -8.73 5.66 -10.13
N PRO A 168 -9.08 5.11 -11.31
CA PRO A 168 -10.41 4.56 -11.56
C PRO A 168 -10.66 3.32 -10.70
N CYS A 169 -11.88 3.15 -10.19
CA CYS A 169 -12.32 1.84 -9.67
C CYS A 169 -13.78 1.58 -10.02
N ALA A 170 -14.11 0.30 -10.13
CA ALA A 170 -15.42 -0.13 -10.61
C ALA A 170 -16.52 0.09 -9.57
N ALA A 171 -17.69 0.54 -10.02
CA ALA A 171 -18.90 0.47 -9.22
C ALA A 171 -19.43 -0.97 -9.21
N ILE A 172 -19.88 -1.45 -8.06
CA ILE A 172 -20.61 -2.71 -7.94
C ILE A 172 -22.02 -2.43 -8.44
N ASP A 173 -22.39 -3.04 -9.58
CA ASP A 173 -23.75 -2.97 -10.07
C ASP A 173 -24.62 -4.01 -9.35
N GLU A 174 -25.76 -3.59 -8.78
CA GLU A 174 -26.66 -4.51 -8.04
C GLU A 174 -27.33 -5.53 -8.98
N GLU A 175 -27.36 -5.29 -10.28
CA GLU A 175 -27.98 -6.18 -11.28
C GLU A 175 -27.19 -7.47 -11.53
N ASP A 176 -25.86 -7.45 -11.38
CA ASP A 176 -25.00 -8.62 -11.65
C ASP A 176 -25.22 -9.77 -10.67
N TYR A 177 -25.63 -9.48 -9.43
CA TYR A 177 -25.95 -10.51 -8.42
C TYR A 177 -27.27 -11.26 -8.69
N SER A 178 -28.17 -10.69 -9.49
CA SER A 178 -29.47 -11.30 -9.77
C SER A 178 -29.41 -12.37 -10.87
N THR A 179 -28.32 -12.41 -11.64
CA THR A 179 -28.16 -13.30 -12.79
C THR A 179 -27.48 -14.63 -12.41
N GLU A 180 -26.65 -14.67 -11.37
CA GLU A 180 -26.01 -15.90 -10.88
C GLU A 180 -26.92 -16.78 -9.99
N LEU A 181 -28.10 -16.28 -9.63
CA LEU A 181 -29.10 -16.98 -8.81
C LEU A 181 -30.32 -17.49 -9.60
N ARG A 182 -30.25 -17.52 -10.94
CA ARG A 182 -31.29 -18.08 -11.81
C ARG A 182 -30.85 -19.34 -12.53
#